data_AF-A0A517Z6V5-F1
#
_entry.id   AF-A0A517Z6V5-F1
#
_cell.length_a   1.000
_cell.length_b   1.000
_cell.length_c   1.000
_cell.angle_alpha   90.00
_cell.angle_beta   90.00
_cell.angle_gamma   90.00
#
_symmetry.space_group_name_H-M   'P 1'
#
loop_
_entity.id
_entity.type
_entity.pdbx_description
1 polymer ?
#
loop_
_entity_poly.entity_id
_entity_poly.type
_entity_poly.pdbx_seq_one_letter_code
_entity_poly.pdbx_strand_id
1 'polypeptide(L)'
;MRPYSSLLVLALAAAPLIAGCGSAEQDIAVGTTEFSQLQSVRESLEKYAQTGQLDSGVEMLPTQIEGLKDEGVENVDELKQAATDLASAGSPAEVKKQAQALLDKLPQSAAAS
;
A
#
# COMPACT_ATOMS: atom_id res chain seq x y z
N MET A 1 -47.45 13.67 -55.57
CA MET A 1 -47.15 12.54 -56.48
C MET A 1 -45.65 12.56 -56.75
N ARG A 2 -44.94 11.45 -56.42
CA ARG A 2 -43.72 10.84 -57.00
C ARG A 2 -42.72 11.71 -57.84
N PRO A 3 -41.43 11.31 -57.98
CA PRO A 3 -40.31 11.30 -57.01
C PRO A 3 -38.96 11.71 -57.69
N TYR A 4 -37.83 11.50 -56.99
CA TYR A 4 -36.42 11.47 -57.49
C TYR A 4 -35.81 12.86 -57.82
N SER A 5 -34.52 13.14 -57.65
CA SER A 5 -33.32 12.30 -57.64
C SER A 5 -32.13 13.11 -57.12
N SER A 6 -30.98 12.45 -56.94
CA SER A 6 -29.61 13.01 -56.77
C SER A 6 -29.25 13.43 -55.33
N LEU A 7 -28.42 12.67 -54.59
CA LEU A 7 -26.98 12.34 -54.73
C LEU A 7 -26.16 13.12 -53.68
N LEU A 8 -25.03 12.52 -53.28
CA LEU A 8 -23.96 13.00 -52.37
C LEU A 8 -24.27 12.93 -50.85
N VAL A 9 -23.72 11.99 -50.08
CA VAL A 9 -22.30 11.73 -49.72
C VAL A 9 -21.62 12.92 -49.04
N LEU A 10 -21.44 12.83 -47.71
CA LEU A 10 -20.28 13.35 -46.97
C LEU A 10 -20.32 12.78 -45.53
N ALA A 11 -19.73 11.61 -45.28
CA ALA A 11 -18.35 11.47 -44.79
C ALA A 11 -18.08 12.29 -43.50
N LEU A 12 -18.54 11.75 -42.36
CA LEU A 12 -18.28 12.27 -41.01
C LEU A 12 -17.18 11.42 -40.34
N ALA A 13 -15.93 11.57 -40.78
CA ALA A 13 -14.77 10.96 -40.10
C ALA A 13 -13.46 11.61 -40.56
N ALA A 14 -12.97 12.60 -39.79
CA ALA A 14 -11.56 12.99 -39.75
C ALA A 14 -11.33 13.96 -38.59
N ALA A 15 -11.13 13.42 -37.38
CA ALA A 15 -10.43 14.16 -36.33
C ALA A 15 -8.93 13.90 -36.49
N PRO A 16 -8.08 14.94 -36.62
CA PRO A 16 -6.66 14.77 -36.91
C PRO A 16 -5.89 14.26 -35.70
N LEU A 17 -5.31 13.06 -35.86
CA LEU A 17 -4.11 12.61 -35.17
C LEU A 17 -2.95 13.53 -35.55
N ILE A 18 -2.51 14.48 -34.71
CA ILE A 18 -1.09 14.84 -34.51
C ILE A 18 -0.98 15.68 -33.22
N ALA A 19 -0.25 15.18 -32.21
CA ALA A 19 0.85 15.90 -31.55
C ALA A 19 1.24 15.24 -30.22
N GLY A 20 2.42 14.61 -30.22
CA GLY A 20 3.30 14.60 -29.06
C GLY A 20 2.97 13.60 -27.96
N CYS A 21 3.38 12.35 -28.17
CA CYS A 21 3.96 11.55 -27.09
C CYS A 21 5.30 12.22 -26.70
N GLY A 22 5.21 13.40 -26.08
CA GLY A 22 6.32 13.97 -25.35
C GLY A 22 6.30 13.28 -24.01
N SER A 23 7.34 12.51 -23.71
CA SER A 23 7.73 12.23 -22.34
C SER A 23 7.95 13.57 -21.65
N ALA A 24 6.87 14.18 -21.16
CA ALA A 24 6.96 15.01 -20.00
C ALA A 24 7.26 14.02 -18.89
N GLU A 25 8.56 13.80 -18.65
CA GLU A 25 9.06 13.55 -17.31
C GLU A 25 8.52 14.71 -16.47
N GLN A 26 7.28 14.56 -16.00
CA GLN A 26 6.82 15.27 -14.85
C GLN A 26 7.73 14.74 -13.75
N ASP A 27 8.77 15.53 -13.46
CA ASP A 27 9.41 15.57 -12.16
C ASP A 27 8.29 15.97 -11.18
N ILE A 28 7.40 15.00 -10.92
CA ILE A 28 6.57 15.04 -9.74
C ILE A 28 7.62 14.89 -8.67
N ALA A 29 7.94 16.00 -8.01
CA ALA A 29 8.48 15.96 -6.67
C ALA A 29 7.50 15.10 -5.88
N VAL A 30 7.75 13.79 -5.87
CA VAL A 30 7.28 12.89 -4.84
C VAL A 30 7.90 13.50 -3.61
N GLY A 31 7.15 14.40 -2.96
CA GLY A 31 7.47 14.85 -1.62
C GLY A 31 7.63 13.56 -0.86
N THR A 32 8.89 13.20 -0.60
CA THR A 32 9.26 12.04 0.19
C THR A 32 8.84 12.41 1.60
N THR A 33 7.54 12.31 1.84
CA THR A 33 7.06 12.01 3.17
C THR A 33 7.66 10.65 3.41
N GLU A 34 8.83 10.62 4.05
CA GLU A 34 9.43 9.39 4.50
C GLU A 34 8.37 8.71 5.35
N PHE A 35 7.65 7.77 4.72
CA PHE A 35 6.68 6.96 5.41
C PHE A 35 7.53 6.09 6.33
N SER A 36 7.64 6.50 7.59
CA SER A 36 8.38 5.77 8.60
C SER A 36 7.93 4.31 8.57
N GLN A 37 8.91 3.40 8.62
CA GLN A 37 8.63 1.96 8.55
C GLN A 37 7.71 1.56 9.71
N LEU A 38 7.86 2.22 10.87
CA LEU A 38 6.97 2.10 12.00
C LEU A 38 5.49 2.36 11.66
N GLN A 39 5.17 3.39 10.86
CA GLN A 39 3.80 3.67 10.46
C GLN A 39 3.24 2.57 9.56
N SER A 40 4.03 2.12 8.57
CA SER A 40 3.63 1.03 7.66
C SER A 40 3.35 -0.27 8.41
N VAL A 41 4.20 -0.61 9.37
CA VAL A 41 4.02 -1.78 10.24
C VAL A 41 2.76 -1.62 11.09
N ARG A 42 2.55 -0.45 11.69
CA ARG A 42 1.36 -0.17 12.51
C ARG A 42 0.07 -0.32 11.69
N GLU A 43 -0.04 0.32 10.54
CA GLU A 43 -1.25 0.25 9.71
C GLU A 43 -1.59 -1.18 9.30
N SER A 44 -0.57 -1.97 8.95
CA SER A 44 -0.73 -3.39 8.61
C SER A 44 -1.31 -4.17 9.79
N LEU A 45 -0.78 -3.96 11.00
CA LEU A 45 -1.27 -4.62 12.20
C LEU A 45 -2.65 -4.15 12.62
N GLU A 46 -2.98 -2.87 12.46
CA GLU A 46 -4.32 -2.35 12.71
C GLU A 46 -5.34 -3.02 11.80
N LYS A 47 -5.02 -3.17 10.51
CA LYS A 47 -5.84 -3.91 9.56
C LYS A 47 -6.04 -5.36 10.00
N TYR A 48 -4.98 -6.04 10.44
CA TYR A 48 -5.08 -7.43 10.91
C TYR A 48 -5.86 -7.56 12.22
N ALA A 49 -5.70 -6.62 13.15
CA ALA A 49 -6.44 -6.55 14.40
C ALA A 49 -7.95 -6.32 14.17
N GLN A 50 -8.31 -5.52 13.16
CA GLN A 50 -9.70 -5.25 12.81
C GLN A 50 -10.34 -6.42 12.05
N THR A 51 -9.66 -6.92 11.01
CA THR A 51 -10.23 -7.89 10.06
C THR A 51 -10.04 -9.34 10.50
N GLY A 52 -8.96 -9.66 11.21
CA GLY A 52 -8.55 -11.03 11.50
C GLY A 52 -8.05 -11.79 10.27
N GLN A 53 -7.70 -11.07 9.20
CA GLN A 53 -7.21 -11.67 7.95
C GLN A 53 -5.78 -11.22 7.69
N LEU A 54 -4.89 -12.19 7.49
CA LEU A 54 -3.55 -11.93 7.01
C LEU A 54 -3.56 -11.73 5.49
N ASP A 55 -2.67 -10.88 4.98
CA ASP A 55 -2.39 -10.76 3.56
C ASP A 55 -0.92 -11.11 3.28
N SER A 56 -0.52 -11.14 2.01
CA SER A 56 0.87 -11.37 1.59
C SER A 56 1.90 -10.44 2.27
N GLY A 57 1.48 -9.25 2.72
CA GLY A 57 2.30 -8.34 3.51
C GLY A 57 2.79 -8.91 4.85
N VAL A 58 2.13 -9.93 5.41
CA VAL A 58 2.51 -10.53 6.71
C VAL A 58 3.88 -11.22 6.67
N GLU A 59 4.28 -11.75 5.51
CA GLU A 59 5.57 -12.42 5.34
C GLU A 59 6.74 -11.42 5.38
N MET A 60 6.46 -10.16 5.01
CA MET A 60 7.44 -9.07 5.00
C MET A 60 7.54 -8.35 6.35
N LEU A 61 6.61 -8.62 7.27
CA LEU A 61 6.47 -7.91 8.54
C LEU A 61 7.70 -8.07 9.47
N PRO A 62 8.32 -9.27 9.59
CA PRO A 62 9.56 -9.43 10.37
C PRO A 62 10.74 -8.60 9.81
N THR A 63 10.83 -8.46 8.48
CA THR A 63 11.87 -7.65 7.83
C THR A 63 11.61 -6.16 8.03
N GLN A 64 10.35 -5.72 7.95
CA GLN A 64 9.99 -4.32 8.25
C GLN A 64 10.26 -3.97 9.71
N ILE A 65 9.99 -4.90 10.64
CA ILE A 65 10.30 -4.72 12.06
C ILE A 65 11.82 -4.69 12.31
N GLU A 66 12.61 -5.43 11.54
CA GLU A 66 14.08 -5.38 11.65
C GLU A 66 14.64 -3.98 11.35
N GLY A 67 14.10 -3.30 10.34
CA GLY A 67 14.49 -1.93 9.99
C GLY A 67 14.13 -0.88 11.05
N LEU A 68 13.26 -1.21 12.02
CA LEU A 68 13.00 -0.34 13.17
C LEU A 68 14.22 -0.19 14.10
N LYS A 69 15.24 -1.05 13.99
CA LYS A 69 16.52 -0.86 14.70
C LYS A 69 17.17 0.46 14.29
N ASP A 70 17.09 0.80 13.01
CA ASP A 70 17.61 2.06 12.46
C ASP A 70 16.81 3.27 12.96
N GLU A 71 15.55 3.06 13.39
CA GLU A 71 14.68 4.06 14.02
C GLU A 71 14.80 4.09 15.56
N GLY A 72 15.77 3.37 16.15
CA GLY A 72 16.06 3.39 17.59
C GLY A 72 15.15 2.51 18.44
N VAL A 73 14.46 1.53 17.84
CA VAL A 73 13.59 0.60 18.57
C VAL A 73 14.42 -0.52 19.22
N GLU A 74 14.32 -0.65 20.54
CA GLU A 74 15.15 -1.58 21.32
C GLU A 74 14.58 -3.00 21.38
N ASN A 75 13.26 -3.16 21.29
CA ASN A 75 12.56 -4.44 21.43
C ASN A 75 12.33 -5.18 20.10
N VAL A 76 13.15 -4.90 19.08
CA VAL A 76 12.95 -5.43 17.71
C VAL A 76 12.94 -6.95 17.65
N ASP A 77 13.84 -7.64 18.34
CA ASP A 77 13.91 -9.11 18.29
C ASP A 77 12.64 -9.76 18.88
N GLU A 78 12.07 -9.19 19.94
CA GLU A 78 10.77 -9.61 20.49
C GLU A 78 9.62 -9.34 19.52
N LEU A 79 9.63 -8.18 18.87
CA LEU A 79 8.62 -7.79 17.88
C LEU A 79 8.68 -8.71 16.65
N LYS A 80 9.87 -9.08 16.18
CA LYS A 80 10.06 -10.01 15.06
C LYS A 80 9.51 -11.40 15.36
N GLN A 81 9.79 -11.91 16.56
CA GLN A 81 9.25 -13.21 16.98
C GLN A 81 7.73 -13.17 16.99
N ALA A 82 7.13 -12.15 17.60
CA ALA A 82 5.69 -12.04 17.68
C ALA A 82 5.02 -11.77 16.31
N ALA A 83 5.72 -11.15 15.35
CA ALA A 83 5.29 -11.07 13.95
C ALA A 83 5.34 -12.43 13.22
N THR A 84 6.33 -13.27 13.56
CA THR A 84 6.43 -14.64 13.03
C THR A 84 5.31 -15.53 13.57
N ASP A 85 4.98 -15.36 14.86
CA ASP A 85 3.83 -16.02 15.48
C ASP A 85 2.52 -15.57 14.82
N LEU A 86 2.38 -14.26 14.53
CA LEU A 86 1.24 -13.68 13.81
C LEU A 86 1.06 -14.31 12.43
N ALA A 87 2.15 -14.46 11.67
CA ALA A 87 2.13 -15.12 10.36
C ALA A 87 1.70 -16.59 10.44
N SER A 88 1.86 -17.23 11.59
CA SER A 88 1.50 -18.62 11.84
C SER A 88 0.10 -18.80 12.45
N ALA A 89 -0.63 -17.71 12.71
CA ALA A 89 -1.95 -17.77 13.32
C ALA A 89 -2.96 -18.49 12.41
N GLY A 90 -3.59 -19.55 12.93
CA GLY A 90 -4.49 -20.42 12.15
C GLY A 90 -5.94 -19.93 12.09
N SER A 91 -6.31 -18.96 12.92
CA SER A 91 -7.70 -18.52 13.09
C SER A 91 -7.83 -17.00 13.10
N PRO A 92 -8.94 -16.43 12.59
CA PRO A 92 -9.14 -14.98 12.63
C PRO A 92 -9.09 -14.38 14.04
N ALA A 93 -9.61 -15.09 15.05
CA ALA A 93 -9.54 -14.65 16.43
C ALA A 93 -8.09 -14.59 16.95
N GLU A 94 -7.25 -15.53 16.54
CA GLU A 94 -5.83 -15.55 16.88
C GLU A 94 -5.08 -14.42 16.18
N VAL A 95 -5.34 -14.19 14.89
CA VAL A 95 -4.80 -13.06 14.13
C VAL A 95 -5.11 -11.74 14.84
N LYS A 96 -6.38 -11.52 15.21
CA LYS A 96 -6.78 -10.27 15.90
C LYS A 96 -6.04 -10.10 17.22
N LYS A 97 -6.00 -11.16 18.03
CA LYS A 97 -5.34 -11.13 19.35
C LYS A 97 -3.85 -10.85 19.22
N GLN A 98 -3.18 -11.52 18.30
CA GLN A 98 -1.72 -11.41 18.11
C GLN A 98 -1.35 -10.06 17.48
N ALA A 99 -2.11 -9.59 16.49
CA ALA A 99 -1.91 -8.27 15.89
C ALA A 99 -2.10 -7.14 16.92
N GLN A 100 -3.14 -7.23 17.76
CA GLN A 100 -3.37 -6.26 18.84
C GLN A 100 -2.23 -6.29 19.87
N ALA A 101 -1.75 -7.48 20.25
CA ALA A 101 -0.62 -7.61 21.15
C ALA A 101 0.68 -7.05 20.56
N LEU A 102 0.87 -7.16 19.24
CA LEU A 102 2.01 -6.56 18.55
C LEU A 102 1.93 -5.03 18.52
N LEU A 103 0.73 -4.48 18.26
CA LEU A 103 0.47 -3.04 18.32
C LEU A 103 0.77 -2.43 19.68
N ASP A 104 0.41 -3.12 20.76
CA ASP A 104 0.63 -2.66 22.13
C ASP A 104 2.14 -2.59 22.49
N LYS A 105 2.94 -3.43 21.83
CA LYS A 105 4.41 -3.47 22.00
C LYS A 105 5.16 -2.51 21.07
N LEU A 106 4.52 -2.01 20.02
CA LEU A 106 5.15 -1.06 19.10
C LEU A 106 5.29 0.31 19.78
N PRO A 107 6.44 0.99 19.62
CA PRO A 107 6.60 2.35 20.14
C PRO A 107 5.58 3.28 19.48
N GLN A 108 5.06 4.26 20.24
CA GLN A 108 4.00 5.15 19.76
C GLN A 108 4.47 6.14 18.68
N SER A 109 5.76 6.46 18.66
CA SER A 109 6.44 7.23 17.62
C SER A 109 7.85 6.67 17.46
N ALA A 110 8.37 6.64 16.22
CA ALA A 110 9.81 6.58 16.00
C ALA A 110 10.37 7.78 16.75
N ALA A 111 11.29 7.54 17.68
CA ALA A 111 11.73 8.59 18.58
C ALA A 111 12.27 9.75 17.73
N ALA A 112 11.61 10.90 17.81
CA ALA A 112 12.25 12.16 17.51
C ALA A 112 13.39 12.29 18.51
N SER A 113 14.62 12.03 18.07
CA SER A 113 15.86 12.32 18.79
C SER A 113 16.78 13.09 17.85
#